data_AF-A0A8H7W771-F1
#
_entry.id   AF-A0A8H7W771-F1
#
_cell.length_a   1.000
_cell.length_b   1.000
_cell.length_c   1.000
_cell.angle_alpha   90.00
_cell.angle_beta   90.00
_cell.angle_gamma   90.00
#
_symmetry.space_group_name_H-M   'P 1'
#
loop_
_entity.id
_entity.type
_entity.pdbx_description
1 polymer ?
#
loop_
_entity_poly.entity_id
_entity_poly.type
_entity_poly.pdbx_seq_one_letter_code
_entity_poly.pdbx_strand_id
1 'polypeptide(L)'
;MKNEGAESLKPDQDGWLFIAWVFGRESIFETLSKHLVVKSDVTSASTSGSPLSQIFLSPNGNPLASPMPPDIVESILKGRDQLLGDLLHIPYMRLSNLESAMLSSSTSCIMGSQSNVCDAAIYGSLVSSLLNTSLYPRRTSGEFTGSVAFLGDILSCIQMVYIKS
;
A
#
# COMPACT_ATOMS: atom_id res chain seq x y z
N MET A 1 -0.45 34.15 -12.67
CA MET A 1 -1.02 33.34 -11.59
C MET A 1 0.00 32.29 -11.19
N LYS A 2 0.22 32.06 -9.90
CA LYS A 2 1.04 30.93 -9.43
C LYS A 2 0.42 29.62 -9.94
N ASN A 3 1.24 28.59 -10.17
CA ASN A 3 0.77 27.28 -10.62
C ASN A 3 -0.11 26.64 -9.52
N GLU A 4 -1.43 26.73 -9.68
CA GLU A 4 -2.41 26.28 -8.69
C GLU A 4 -2.22 24.81 -8.30
N GLY A 5 -1.82 23.94 -9.24
CA GLY A 5 -1.56 22.53 -8.94
C GLY A 5 -0.31 22.30 -8.09
N ALA A 6 0.73 23.11 -8.25
CA ALA A 6 1.91 23.05 -7.40
C ALA A 6 1.63 23.60 -5.99
N GLU A 7 0.76 24.61 -5.90
CA GLU A 7 0.35 25.19 -4.62
C GLU A 7 -0.56 24.23 -3.84
N SER A 8 -1.46 23.51 -4.51
CA SER A 8 -2.38 22.58 -3.85
C SER A 8 -1.66 21.38 -3.22
N LEU A 9 -0.52 20.96 -3.78
CA LEU A 9 0.28 19.83 -3.29
C LEU A 9 1.23 20.18 -2.13
N LYS A 10 1.19 21.42 -1.64
CA LYS A 10 2.02 21.82 -0.51
C LYS A 10 1.54 21.15 0.79
N PRO A 11 2.46 20.99 1.77
CA PRO A 11 2.11 20.63 3.13
C PRO A 11 0.92 21.43 3.67
N ASP A 12 -0.01 20.76 4.36
CA ASP A 12 -1.18 21.35 5.03
C ASP A 12 -2.16 22.11 4.10
N GLN A 13 -2.24 21.70 2.84
CA GLN A 13 -3.20 22.21 1.86
C GLN A 13 -4.33 21.21 1.56
N ASP A 14 -4.61 20.27 2.45
CA ASP A 14 -5.70 19.29 2.31
C ASP A 14 -7.08 19.96 2.16
N GLY A 15 -7.27 21.15 2.73
CA GLY A 15 -8.45 22.00 2.49
C GLY A 15 -8.64 22.44 1.03
N TRP A 16 -7.60 22.37 0.18
CA TRP A 16 -7.76 22.60 -1.26
C TRP A 16 -8.62 21.56 -1.93
N LEU A 17 -8.78 20.37 -1.34
CA LEU A 17 -9.67 19.36 -1.87
C LEU A 17 -11.11 19.85 -1.87
N PHE A 18 -11.55 20.51 -0.79
CA PHE A 18 -12.86 21.15 -0.71
C PHE A 18 -12.99 22.31 -1.69
N ILE A 19 -11.98 23.18 -1.77
CA ILE A 19 -11.99 24.32 -2.71
C ILE A 19 -12.10 23.82 -4.16
N ALA A 20 -11.28 22.83 -4.54
CA ALA A 20 -11.30 22.26 -5.88
C ALA A 20 -12.66 21.64 -6.21
N TRP A 21 -13.28 20.96 -5.23
CA TRP A 21 -14.62 20.39 -5.38
C TRP A 21 -15.69 21.46 -5.58
N VAL A 22 -15.78 22.47 -4.69
CA VAL A 22 -16.80 23.53 -4.75
C VAL A 22 -16.74 24.30 -6.07
N PHE A 23 -15.54 24.56 -6.59
CA PHE A 23 -15.35 25.34 -7.81
C PHE A 23 -15.24 24.48 -9.09
N GLY A 24 -15.48 23.17 -9.03
CA GLY A 24 -15.45 22.29 -10.21
C GLY A 24 -14.07 22.15 -10.85
N ARG A 25 -12.99 22.24 -10.08
CA ARG A 25 -11.60 22.12 -10.56
C ARG A 25 -11.16 20.66 -10.58
N GLU A 26 -11.70 19.91 -11.53
CA GLU A 26 -11.57 18.44 -11.63
C GLU A 26 -10.11 17.95 -11.57
N SER A 27 -9.20 18.56 -12.34
CA SER A 27 -7.80 18.12 -12.41
C SER A 27 -7.05 18.29 -11.08
N ILE A 28 -7.32 19.37 -10.35
CA ILE A 28 -6.72 19.64 -9.04
C ILE A 28 -7.32 18.66 -8.01
N PHE A 29 -8.65 18.49 -8.05
CA PHE A 29 -9.35 17.56 -7.15
C PHE A 29 -8.86 16.12 -7.32
N GLU A 30 -8.75 15.65 -8.57
CA GLU A 30 -8.26 14.31 -8.90
C GLU A 30 -6.82 14.11 -8.41
N THR A 31 -5.96 15.10 -8.68
CA THR A 31 -4.54 15.05 -8.29
C THR A 31 -4.38 15.01 -6.77
N LEU A 32 -5.12 15.84 -6.04
CA LEU A 32 -5.12 15.86 -4.58
C LEU A 32 -5.68 14.57 -3.97
N SER A 33 -6.79 14.07 -4.51
CA SER A 33 -7.40 12.81 -4.04
C SER A 33 -6.41 11.65 -4.17
N LYS A 34 -5.75 11.53 -5.33
CA LYS A 34 -4.70 10.53 -5.56
C LYS A 34 -3.53 10.69 -4.60
N HIS A 35 -3.08 11.93 -4.38
CA HIS A 35 -1.99 12.21 -3.45
C HIS A 35 -2.33 11.73 -2.04
N LEU A 36 -3.54 12.05 -1.56
CA LEU A 36 -4.01 11.63 -0.24
C LEU A 36 -4.08 10.11 -0.15
N VAL A 37 -4.72 9.41 -1.10
CA VAL A 37 -4.77 7.93 -1.14
C VAL A 37 -3.38 7.30 -0.98
N VAL A 38 -2.36 7.88 -1.62
CA VAL A 38 -1.01 7.30 -1.66
C VAL A 38 -0.18 7.63 -0.41
N LYS A 39 -0.32 8.84 0.13
CA LYS A 39 0.63 9.41 1.11
C LYS A 39 0.10 9.52 2.54
N SER A 40 -1.20 9.40 2.74
CA SER A 40 -1.82 9.43 4.06
C SER A 40 -1.52 8.16 4.87
N ASP A 41 -1.44 8.32 6.19
CA ASP A 41 -1.38 7.22 7.13
C ASP A 41 -2.72 7.06 7.87
N VAL A 42 -2.98 5.85 8.37
CA VAL A 42 -4.12 5.58 9.23
C VAL A 42 -3.61 5.19 10.60
N THR A 43 -4.06 5.92 11.61
CA THR A 43 -3.73 5.61 13.01
C THR A 43 -4.98 5.29 13.79
N SER A 44 -4.85 4.33 14.70
CA SER A 44 -5.87 4.03 15.68
C SER A 44 -5.83 5.09 16.77
N ALA A 45 -6.86 5.92 16.89
CA ALA A 45 -7.02 6.74 18.09
C ALA A 45 -7.45 5.84 19.25
N SER A 46 -6.48 5.39 20.05
CA SER A 46 -6.77 4.74 21.32
C SER A 46 -7.17 5.79 22.35
N THR A 47 -8.46 6.17 22.34
CA THR A 47 -9.09 6.89 23.45
C THR A 47 -10.14 5.97 24.06
N SER A 48 -9.80 5.40 25.22
CA SER A 48 -10.65 4.68 26.18
C SER A 48 -12.11 4.41 25.76
N GLY A 49 -12.41 3.16 25.40
CA GLY A 49 -13.76 2.59 25.49
C GLY A 49 -14.74 2.89 24.35
N SER A 50 -14.37 3.66 23.33
CA SER A 50 -15.17 3.79 22.10
C SER A 50 -14.63 2.89 20.98
N PRO A 51 -15.49 2.44 20.04
CA PRO A 51 -15.04 1.69 18.87
C PRO A 51 -13.93 2.48 18.17
N LEU A 52 -12.85 1.79 17.82
CA LEU A 52 -11.66 2.34 17.15
C LEU A 52 -12.07 3.25 15.98
N SER A 53 -12.13 4.56 16.21
CA SER A 53 -12.22 5.51 15.12
C SER A 53 -10.83 5.61 14.51
N GLN A 54 -10.68 4.99 13.33
CA GLN A 54 -9.48 5.18 12.53
C GLN A 54 -9.39 6.67 12.17
N ILE A 55 -8.31 7.33 12.59
CA ILE A 55 -8.03 8.70 12.20
C ILE A 55 -7.20 8.66 10.93
N PHE A 56 -7.71 9.32 9.90
CA PHE A 56 -6.99 9.57 8.67
C PHE A 56 -6.06 10.77 8.87
N LEU A 57 -4.75 10.55 8.70
CA LEU A 57 -3.73 11.58 8.84
C LEU A 57 -3.30 12.08 7.46
N SER A 58 -3.12 13.38 7.36
CA SER A 58 -2.46 14.01 6.21
C SER A 58 -1.01 13.54 6.12
N PRO A 59 -0.32 13.76 4.99
CA PRO A 59 1.09 13.39 4.83
C PRO A 59 2.04 13.96 5.90
N ASN A 60 1.61 14.98 6.65
CA ASN A 60 2.39 15.60 7.72
C ASN A 60 2.06 15.02 9.12
N GLY A 61 1.19 14.03 9.21
CA GLY A 61 0.75 13.44 10.49
C GLY A 61 -0.34 14.25 11.21
N ASN A 62 -0.85 15.31 10.60
CA ASN A 62 -1.97 16.08 11.14
C ASN A 62 -3.29 15.41 10.76
N PRO A 63 -4.33 15.39 11.62
CA PRO A 63 -5.67 15.00 11.19
C PRO A 63 -6.12 15.87 10.02
N LEU A 64 -6.85 15.30 9.05
CA LEU A 64 -7.39 16.10 7.95
C LEU A 64 -8.34 17.19 8.49
N ALA A 65 -8.21 18.38 7.92
CA ALA A 65 -8.96 19.57 8.29
C ALA A 65 -10.43 19.52 7.80
N SER A 66 -11.28 20.32 8.45
CA SER A 66 -12.70 20.54 8.06
C SER A 66 -12.86 21.91 7.40
N PRO A 67 -13.75 22.08 6.39
CA PRO A 67 -14.70 21.11 5.83
C PRO A 67 -14.16 20.32 4.63
N MET A 68 -14.46 19.02 4.56
CA MET A 68 -14.21 18.15 3.40
C MET A 68 -15.52 17.89 2.62
N PRO A 69 -15.47 17.64 1.30
CA PRO A 69 -16.64 17.18 0.56
C PRO A 69 -17.26 15.91 1.18
N PRO A 70 -18.58 15.71 1.09
CA PRO A 70 -19.22 14.51 1.64
C PRO A 70 -18.65 13.24 0.98
N ASP A 71 -18.53 12.16 1.77
CA ASP A 71 -18.07 10.82 1.38
C ASP A 71 -16.64 10.73 0.79
N ILE A 72 -15.89 11.84 0.74
CA ILE A 72 -14.58 11.85 0.11
C ILE A 72 -13.54 11.08 0.93
N VAL A 73 -13.63 11.17 2.25
CA VAL A 73 -12.71 10.49 3.16
C VAL A 73 -12.91 8.98 3.03
N GLU A 74 -14.15 8.52 3.00
CA GLU A 74 -14.55 7.14 2.79
C GLU A 74 -14.08 6.63 1.43
N SER A 75 -14.22 7.44 0.38
CA SER A 75 -13.73 7.13 -0.97
C SER A 75 -12.21 6.98 -1.00
N ILE A 76 -11.49 7.90 -0.36
CA ILE A 76 -10.02 7.86 -0.22
C ILE A 76 -9.59 6.61 0.57
N LEU A 77 -10.23 6.32 1.70
CA LEU A 77 -9.95 5.14 2.53
C LEU A 77 -10.20 3.84 1.75
N LYS A 78 -11.32 3.76 1.01
CA LYS A 78 -11.64 2.62 0.16
C LYS A 78 -10.60 2.43 -0.95
N GLY A 79 -10.21 3.51 -1.62
CA GLY A 79 -9.17 3.47 -2.66
C GLY A 79 -7.81 3.02 -2.09
N ARG A 80 -7.46 3.52 -0.90
CA ARG A 80 -6.25 3.11 -0.18
C ARG A 80 -6.28 1.62 0.18
N ASP A 81 -7.37 1.14 0.78
CA ASP A 81 -7.52 -0.25 1.19
C ASP A 81 -7.38 -1.22 0.01
N GLN A 82 -8.06 -0.92 -1.09
CA GLN A 82 -7.94 -1.68 -2.33
C GLN A 82 -6.49 -1.71 -2.84
N LEU A 83 -5.83 -0.56 -2.92
CA LEU A 83 -4.47 -0.45 -3.44
C LEU A 83 -3.44 -1.16 -2.55
N LEU A 84 -3.60 -1.10 -1.22
CA LEU A 84 -2.79 -1.89 -0.29
C LEU A 84 -3.01 -3.39 -0.51
N GLY A 85 -4.27 -3.82 -0.67
CA GLY A 85 -4.61 -5.20 -0.98
C GLY A 85 -3.93 -5.70 -2.26
N ASP A 86 -4.03 -4.91 -3.33
CA ASP A 86 -3.41 -5.21 -4.64
C ASP A 86 -1.88 -5.31 -4.53
N LEU A 87 -1.23 -4.40 -3.79
CA LEU A 87 0.21 -4.42 -3.58
C LEU A 87 0.68 -5.62 -2.76
N LEU A 88 -0.01 -5.93 -1.66
CA LEU A 88 0.29 -7.10 -0.81
C LEU A 88 0.04 -8.42 -1.56
N HIS A 89 -0.93 -8.43 -2.48
CA HIS A 89 -1.25 -9.60 -3.28
C HIS A 89 -0.08 -10.06 -4.16
N ILE A 90 0.74 -9.15 -4.68
CA ILE A 90 1.85 -9.47 -5.59
C ILE A 90 2.84 -10.48 -4.99
N PRO A 91 3.52 -10.21 -3.85
CA PRO A 91 4.45 -11.17 -3.26
C PRO A 91 3.74 -12.42 -2.74
N TYR A 92 2.51 -12.30 -2.21
CA TYR A 92 1.79 -13.45 -1.68
C TYR A 92 1.34 -14.42 -2.77
N MET A 93 0.96 -13.92 -3.96
CA MET A 93 0.67 -14.78 -5.11
C MET A 93 1.89 -15.58 -5.54
N ARG A 94 3.06 -14.94 -5.56
CA ARG A 94 4.32 -15.64 -5.87
C ARG A 94 4.62 -16.72 -4.85
N LEU A 95 4.43 -16.42 -3.57
CA LEU A 95 4.60 -17.38 -2.48
C LEU A 95 3.63 -18.57 -2.63
N SER A 96 2.33 -18.30 -2.86
CA SER A 96 1.31 -19.34 -3.02
C SER A 96 1.54 -20.24 -4.24
N ASN A 97 2.09 -19.70 -5.33
CA ASN A 97 2.45 -20.48 -6.51
C ASN A 97 3.60 -21.46 -6.20
N LEU A 98 4.62 -21.02 -5.46
CA LEU A 98 5.73 -21.87 -5.04
C LEU A 98 5.25 -22.97 -4.08
N GLU A 99 4.43 -22.61 -3.09
CA GLU A 99 3.82 -23.59 -2.15
C GLU A 99 3.00 -24.65 -2.91
N SER A 100 2.19 -24.23 -3.88
CA SER A 100 1.37 -25.12 -4.69
C SER A 100 2.22 -26.04 -5.60
N ALA A 101 3.32 -25.53 -6.16
CA ALA A 101 4.24 -26.33 -6.96
C ALA A 101 4.89 -27.43 -6.11
N MET A 102 5.41 -27.06 -4.94
CA MET A 102 6.02 -28.00 -4.00
C MET A 102 5.04 -29.11 -3.54
N LEU A 103 3.79 -28.75 -3.25
CA LEU A 103 2.75 -29.71 -2.85
C LEU A 103 2.39 -30.69 -3.97
N SER A 104 2.40 -30.23 -5.22
CA SER A 104 2.07 -31.05 -6.40
C SER A 104 3.27 -31.81 -6.96
N SER A 105 4.44 -31.75 -6.32
CA SER A 105 5.71 -32.27 -6.86
C SER A 105 6.03 -31.75 -8.26
N SER A 106 5.51 -30.57 -8.60
CA SER A 106 5.85 -29.84 -9.81
C SER A 106 6.90 -28.79 -9.50
N THR A 107 7.56 -28.27 -10.53
CA THR A 107 8.60 -27.26 -10.33
C THR A 107 8.36 -26.04 -11.20
N SER A 108 8.52 -24.86 -10.60
CA SER A 108 8.46 -23.58 -11.32
C SER A 108 9.76 -23.27 -12.04
N CYS A 109 10.90 -23.69 -11.47
CA CYS A 109 12.20 -23.56 -12.11
C CYS A 109 12.42 -24.55 -13.25
N ILE A 110 13.01 -24.06 -14.34
CA ILE A 110 13.47 -24.86 -15.48
C ILE A 110 14.95 -25.18 -15.29
N MET A 111 15.27 -25.99 -14.26
CA MET A 111 16.66 -26.39 -13.94
C MET A 111 16.88 -27.90 -14.01
N GLY A 112 16.25 -28.57 -14.98
CA GLY A 112 16.43 -30.02 -15.19
C GLY A 112 16.27 -30.81 -13.89
N SER A 113 17.32 -31.55 -13.49
CA SER A 113 17.33 -32.35 -12.25
C SER A 113 17.43 -31.54 -10.94
N GLN A 114 17.74 -30.24 -10.99
CA GLN A 114 17.88 -29.38 -9.81
C GLN A 114 16.69 -28.42 -9.61
N SER A 115 15.59 -28.62 -10.34
CA SER A 115 14.42 -27.73 -10.28
C SER A 115 13.85 -27.58 -8.87
N ASN A 116 13.80 -28.65 -8.08
CA ASN A 116 13.36 -28.61 -6.67
C ASN A 116 14.26 -27.74 -5.77
N VAL A 117 15.58 -27.79 -5.99
CA VAL A 117 16.55 -27.01 -5.21
C VAL A 117 16.41 -25.52 -5.54
N CYS A 118 16.17 -25.21 -6.82
CA CYS A 118 15.91 -23.85 -7.28
C CYS A 118 14.63 -23.28 -6.67
N ASP A 119 13.51 -24.02 -6.70
CA ASP A 119 12.25 -23.56 -6.10
C ASP A 119 12.37 -23.34 -4.58
N ALA A 120 13.09 -24.23 -3.88
CA ALA A 120 13.38 -24.08 -2.46
C ALA A 120 14.22 -22.82 -2.16
N ALA A 121 15.21 -22.51 -3.00
CA ALA A 121 16.02 -21.31 -2.86
C ALA A 121 15.21 -20.03 -3.11
N ILE A 122 14.36 -20.01 -4.15
CA ILE A 122 13.46 -18.88 -4.42
C ILE A 122 12.50 -18.69 -3.25
N TYR A 123 11.84 -19.76 -2.81
CA TYR A 123 10.90 -19.72 -1.68
C TYR A 123 11.57 -19.19 -0.41
N GLY A 124 12.74 -19.74 -0.05
CA GLY A 124 13.50 -19.29 1.12
C GLY A 124 13.89 -17.82 1.03
N SER A 125 14.34 -17.35 -0.13
CA SER A 125 14.71 -15.94 -0.34
C SER A 125 13.51 -14.99 -0.23
N LEU A 126 12.35 -15.38 -0.77
CA LEU A 126 11.13 -14.60 -0.72
C LEU A 126 10.58 -14.53 0.71
N VAL A 127 10.48 -15.66 1.40
CA VAL A 127 10.02 -15.72 2.80
C VAL A 127 10.95 -14.92 3.70
N SER A 128 12.28 -15.07 3.54
CA SER A 128 13.26 -14.30 4.30
C SER A 128 13.11 -12.80 4.08
N SER A 129 12.91 -12.36 2.84
CA SER A 129 12.67 -10.94 2.53
C SER A 129 11.39 -10.44 3.16
N LEU A 130 10.28 -11.19 3.07
CA LEU A 130 9.00 -10.82 3.67
C LEU A 130 9.06 -10.77 5.21
N LEU A 131 9.83 -11.66 5.83
CA LEU A 131 10.10 -11.63 7.27
C LEU A 131 10.86 -10.35 7.66
N ASN A 132 11.93 -10.03 6.93
CA ASN A 132 12.76 -8.85 7.19
C ASN A 132 11.98 -7.54 7.03
N THR A 133 10.97 -7.53 6.15
CA THR A 133 10.08 -6.38 5.96
C THR A 133 8.81 -6.43 6.81
N SER A 134 8.70 -7.37 7.75
CA SER A 134 7.52 -7.58 8.60
C SER A 134 6.21 -7.85 7.83
N LEU A 135 6.28 -8.27 6.56
CA LEU A 135 5.14 -8.66 5.73
C LEU A 135 4.82 -10.16 5.82
N TYR A 136 5.56 -10.91 6.63
CA TYR A 136 5.26 -12.29 6.99
C TYR A 136 5.02 -12.42 8.51
N PRO A 137 3.99 -13.15 8.98
CA PRO A 137 2.95 -13.86 8.21
C PRO A 137 2.10 -12.95 7.30
N ARG A 138 1.42 -13.53 6.31
CA ARG A 138 0.61 -12.80 5.31
C ARG A 138 -0.35 -11.82 6.01
N ARG A 139 -0.19 -10.52 5.74
CA ARG A 139 -1.06 -9.45 6.23
C ARG A 139 -2.16 -9.08 5.25
N THR A 140 -3.29 -8.64 5.77
CA THR A 140 -4.36 -7.99 5.00
C THR A 140 -4.15 -6.48 4.91
N SER A 141 -4.85 -5.81 3.99
CA SER A 141 -4.82 -4.35 3.86
C SER A 141 -5.25 -3.64 5.15
N GLY A 142 -6.23 -4.19 5.87
CA GLY A 142 -6.71 -3.65 7.15
C GLY A 142 -5.73 -3.77 8.32
N GLU A 143 -4.75 -4.66 8.24
CA GLU A 143 -3.69 -4.84 9.26
C GLU A 143 -2.47 -3.93 9.02
N PHE A 144 -2.44 -3.23 7.88
CA PHE A 144 -1.34 -2.34 7.51
C PHE A 144 -1.63 -0.88 7.87
N THR A 145 -0.86 -0.33 8.81
CA THR A 145 -1.06 1.01 9.36
C THR A 145 -0.34 2.12 8.59
N GLY A 146 0.59 1.79 7.69
CA GLY A 146 1.35 2.77 6.91
C GLY A 146 0.66 3.23 5.62
N SER A 147 1.29 4.17 4.93
CA SER A 147 0.87 4.68 3.63
C SER A 147 1.16 3.68 2.51
N VAL A 148 0.43 3.81 1.40
CA VAL A 148 0.68 3.02 0.18
C VAL A 148 2.11 3.26 -0.32
N ALA A 149 2.58 4.52 -0.27
CA ALA A 149 3.95 4.84 -0.66
C ALA A 149 4.96 4.08 0.19
N PHE A 150 4.78 4.04 1.51
CA PHE A 150 5.66 3.30 2.41
C PHE A 150 5.66 1.80 2.11
N LEU A 151 4.50 1.20 1.82
CA LEU A 151 4.43 -0.20 1.38
C LEU A 151 5.17 -0.39 0.05
N GLY A 152 5.01 0.52 -0.91
CA GLY A 152 5.73 0.49 -2.18
C GLY A 152 7.25 0.48 -1.99
N ASP A 153 7.75 1.34 -1.09
CA ASP A 153 9.18 1.40 -0.75
C ASP A 153 9.66 0.09 -0.10
N ILE A 154 8.86 -0.49 0.81
CA ILE A 154 9.13 -1.81 1.39
C ILE A 154 9.22 -2.88 0.30
N LEU A 155 8.22 -2.95 -0.59
CA LEU A 155 8.16 -3.96 -1.64
C LEU A 155 9.32 -3.83 -2.63
N SER A 156 9.80 -2.61 -2.87
CA SER A 156 10.97 -2.37 -3.72
C SER A 156 12.26 -2.96 -3.13
N CYS A 157 12.32 -3.16 -1.81
CA CYS A 157 13.45 -3.77 -1.12
C CYS A 157 13.43 -5.30 -1.15
N ILE A 158 12.34 -5.93 -1.58
CA ILE A 158 12.24 -7.39 -1.63
C ILE A 158 13.12 -7.91 -2.75
N GLN A 159 14.19 -8.63 -2.38
CA GLN A 159 15.08 -9.28 -3.31
C GLN A 159 14.76 -10.77 -3.39
N MET A 160 14.42 -11.24 -4.59
CA MET A 160 14.33 -12.67 -4.87
C MET A 160 15.63 -13.15 -5.49
N VAL A 161 16.13 -14.29 -5.00
CA VAL A 161 17.25 -14.97 -5.64
C VAL A 161 16.76 -15.59 -6.93
N TYR A 162 17.23 -15.08 -8.07
CA TYR A 162 17.01 -15.71 -9.37
C TYR A 162 18.23 -16.55 -9.72
N ILE A 163 18.08 -17.86 -9.71
CA ILE A 163 19.10 -18.75 -10.25
C ILE A 163 18.86 -18.80 -11.77
N LYS A 164 19.73 -18.14 -12.55
CA LYS A 164 19.69 -18.18 -14.00
C LYS A 164 20.12 -19.57 -14.49
N SER A 165 19.29 -20.17 -15.35
CA SER A 165 19.63 -21.33 -16.19
C SER A 165 20.58 -20.94 -17.32
#